data_AF-A0A7Z0M8T9-F1
#
_entry.id   AF-A0A7Z0M8T9-F1
#
_cell.length_a   1.000
_cell.length_b   1.000
_cell.length_c   1.000
_cell.angle_alpha   90.00
_cell.angle_beta   90.00
_cell.angle_gamma   90.00
#
_symmetry.space_group_name_H-M   'P 1'
#
loop_
_entity.id
_entity.type
_entity.pdbx_description
1 polymer ?
#
loop_
_entity_poly.entity_id
_entity_poly.type
_entity_poly.pdbx_seq_one_letter_code
_entity_poly.pdbx_strand_id
1 'polypeptide(L)'
;MRRALAGSVALALAAGPLGVFLILRRMSLMGDAMAHAILPGVAVGFLTAGLSLTAMTIGGMVTGVVVALLAAAVARLTPQREDASFAAFYLVSLGVGVLLISLRGSNMELLHVLFGTVLGLDDAALLLVSITSSVTLLALAIIFRPLVLECMDPLFLRSESRMGPIVHVLFLLLLVMTLVAGFQVLGTLMVVGIMMLPAAAARFWAVSVVGQMALAAAGGALASYAGLLFSYYANVPASPAIILCAGILYFLSVSLGWHGGLWQVARQARARSLRLSRIPERD
;
A
#
# COMPACT_ATOMS: atom_id res chain seq x y z
N MET A 1 3.56 21.12 11.00
CA MET A 1 4.41 19.93 11.20
C MET A 1 3.84 18.89 12.16
N ARG A 2 3.45 19.24 13.39
CA ARG A 2 2.92 18.26 14.37
C ARG A 2 1.75 17.41 13.84
N ARG A 3 0.76 18.04 13.19
CA ARG A 3 -0.38 17.34 12.58
C ARG A 3 0.04 16.38 11.45
N ALA A 4 0.89 16.85 10.54
CA ALA A 4 1.41 16.04 9.44
C ALA A 4 2.21 14.83 9.94
N LEU A 5 3.01 15.00 10.99
CA LEU A 5 3.74 13.89 11.63
C LEU A 5 2.77 12.89 12.28
N ALA A 6 1.79 13.37 13.04
CA ALA A 6 0.79 12.50 13.66
C ALA A 6 0.00 11.69 12.63
N GLY A 7 -0.46 12.35 11.55
CA GLY A 7 -1.20 11.69 10.47
C GLY A 7 -0.36 10.69 9.69
N SER A 8 0.89 11.03 9.35
CA SER A 8 1.79 10.13 8.62
C SER A 8 2.24 8.93 9.46
N VAL A 9 2.49 9.11 10.76
CA VAL A 9 2.80 7.99 11.67
C VAL A 9 1.57 7.11 11.88
N ALA A 10 0.40 7.69 12.11
CA ALA A 10 -0.84 6.93 12.24
C ALA A 10 -1.11 6.11 10.97
N LEU A 11 -0.92 6.71 9.79
CA LEU A 11 -1.07 5.99 8.53
C LEU A 11 0.01 4.91 8.37
N ALA A 12 1.28 5.19 8.68
CA ALA A 12 2.37 4.21 8.58
C ALA A 12 2.12 2.98 9.46
N LEU A 13 1.53 3.17 10.64
CA LEU A 13 1.16 2.07 11.54
C LEU A 13 0.12 1.14 10.91
N ALA A 14 -0.88 1.64 10.19
CA ALA A 14 -1.88 0.82 9.51
C ALA A 14 -1.39 0.29 8.14
N ALA A 15 -0.75 1.15 7.35
CA ALA A 15 -0.30 0.86 5.99
C ALA A 15 0.88 -0.13 5.96
N GLY A 16 1.80 -0.08 6.93
CA GLY A 16 2.94 -1.00 7.01
C GLY A 16 2.50 -2.47 7.07
N PRO A 17 1.66 -2.88 8.05
CA PRO A 17 1.09 -4.21 8.13
C PRO A 17 0.33 -4.65 6.88
N LEU A 18 -0.53 -3.79 6.34
CA LEU A 18 -1.25 -4.09 5.09
C LEU A 18 -0.29 -4.32 3.91
N GLY A 19 0.77 -3.52 3.82
CA GLY A 19 1.82 -3.67 2.82
C GLY A 19 2.56 -5.00 2.92
N VAL A 20 2.86 -5.47 4.13
CA VAL A 20 3.47 -6.79 4.34
C VAL A 20 2.56 -7.90 3.80
N PHE A 21 1.26 -7.86 4.10
CA PHE A 21 0.31 -8.84 3.57
C PHE A 21 0.14 -8.74 2.05
N LEU A 22 0.17 -7.54 1.47
CA LEU A 22 0.16 -7.38 0.01
C LEU A 22 1.36 -8.07 -0.65
N ILE A 23 2.55 -7.90 -0.09
CA ILE A 23 3.75 -8.53 -0.65
C ILE A 23 3.71 -10.05 -0.47
N LEU A 24 3.27 -10.55 0.70
CA LEU A 24 3.12 -11.99 0.94
C LEU A 24 2.14 -12.63 -0.04
N ARG A 25 1.07 -11.92 -0.40
CA ARG A 25 0.06 -12.37 -1.37
C ARG A 25 0.46 -12.14 -2.83
N ARG A 26 1.66 -11.63 -3.10
CA ARG A 26 2.15 -11.22 -4.44
C ARG A 26 1.34 -10.10 -5.11
N MET A 27 0.56 -9.36 -4.35
CA MET A 27 -0.29 -8.26 -4.83
C MET A 27 0.37 -6.89 -4.64
N SER A 28 1.68 -6.79 -4.85
CA SER A 28 2.41 -5.54 -4.59
C SER A 28 2.01 -4.40 -5.53
N LEU A 29 1.42 -4.69 -6.69
CA LEU A 29 0.90 -3.68 -7.61
C LEU A 29 -0.51 -3.21 -7.26
N MET A 30 -1.18 -3.89 -6.32
CA MET A 30 -2.57 -3.59 -6.01
C MET A 30 -2.74 -2.22 -5.34
N GLY A 31 -1.78 -1.78 -4.51
CA GLY A 31 -1.85 -0.45 -3.90
C GLY A 31 -1.91 0.69 -4.93
N ASP A 32 -1.12 0.58 -6.00
CA ASP A 32 -1.06 1.55 -7.10
C ASP A 32 -2.28 1.45 -8.02
N ALA A 33 -2.66 0.23 -8.42
CA ALA A 33 -3.88 -0.03 -9.18
C ALA A 33 -5.13 0.55 -8.48
N MET A 34 -5.23 0.36 -7.17
CA MET A 34 -6.35 0.88 -6.38
C MET A 34 -6.35 2.41 -6.30
N ALA A 35 -5.19 3.06 -6.33
CA ALA A 35 -5.10 4.52 -6.39
C ALA A 35 -5.82 5.10 -7.61
N HIS A 36 -5.65 4.45 -8.75
CA HIS A 36 -6.30 4.82 -10.00
C HIS A 36 -7.73 4.29 -10.12
N ALA A 37 -8.06 3.18 -9.46
CA ALA A 37 -9.42 2.65 -9.43
C ALA A 37 -10.42 3.57 -8.69
N ILE A 38 -9.94 4.28 -7.66
CA ILE A 38 -10.75 5.16 -6.79
C ILE A 38 -11.11 6.49 -7.49
N LEU A 39 -10.29 6.92 -8.46
CA LEU A 39 -10.37 8.19 -9.19
C LEU A 39 -11.78 8.54 -9.73
N PRO A 40 -12.49 7.66 -10.47
CA PRO A 40 -13.85 7.95 -10.93
C PRO A 40 -14.84 8.23 -9.80
N GLY A 41 -14.71 7.54 -8.68
CA GLY A 41 -15.57 7.77 -7.52
C GLY A 41 -15.37 9.14 -6.91
N VAL A 42 -14.11 9.54 -6.77
CA VAL A 42 -13.72 10.87 -6.33
C VAL A 42 -14.22 11.93 -7.32
N ALA A 43 -14.10 11.66 -8.63
CA ALA A 43 -14.60 12.55 -9.69
C ALA A 43 -16.12 12.73 -9.61
N VAL A 44 -16.90 11.66 -9.43
CA VAL A 44 -18.36 11.75 -9.25
C VAL A 44 -18.72 12.50 -7.96
N GLY A 45 -18.00 12.26 -6.85
CA GLY A 45 -18.20 12.99 -5.60
C GLY A 45 -17.94 14.49 -5.77
N PHE A 46 -16.89 14.85 -6.50
CA PHE A 46 -16.58 16.23 -6.84
C PHE A 46 -17.65 16.86 -7.75
N LEU A 47 -18.17 16.12 -8.73
CA LEU A 47 -19.19 16.63 -9.65
C LEU A 47 -20.56 16.84 -9.00
N THR A 48 -20.92 16.05 -7.99
CA THR A 48 -22.23 16.14 -7.33
C THR A 48 -22.26 17.16 -6.20
N ALA A 49 -21.17 17.31 -5.44
CA ALA A 49 -21.15 18.13 -4.22
C ALA A 49 -20.01 19.17 -4.18
N GLY A 50 -19.25 19.35 -5.26
CA GLY A 50 -18.10 20.27 -5.33
C GLY A 50 -16.92 19.78 -4.49
N LEU A 51 -16.18 20.73 -3.89
CA LEU A 51 -14.99 20.48 -3.03
C LEU A 51 -15.32 19.88 -1.65
N SER A 52 -16.44 19.17 -1.52
CA SER A 52 -16.80 18.52 -0.26
C SER A 52 -15.93 17.29 -0.01
N LEU A 53 -15.11 17.36 1.04
CA LEU A 53 -14.21 16.29 1.46
C LEU A 53 -14.97 14.97 1.68
N THR A 54 -16.16 15.05 2.27
CA THR A 54 -16.99 13.87 2.61
C THR A 54 -17.61 13.23 1.37
N ALA A 55 -18.03 14.00 0.38
CA ALA A 55 -18.58 13.44 -0.86
C ALA A 55 -17.49 12.72 -1.66
N MET A 56 -16.28 13.27 -1.70
CA MET A 56 -15.13 12.67 -2.37
C MET A 56 -14.66 11.38 -1.68
N THR A 57 -14.60 11.34 -0.33
CA THR A 57 -14.24 10.11 0.40
C THR A 57 -15.28 9.02 0.18
N ILE A 58 -16.58 9.34 0.25
CA ILE A 58 -17.65 8.37 0.05
C ILE A 58 -17.63 7.85 -1.39
N GLY A 59 -17.53 8.73 -2.38
CA GLY A 59 -17.47 8.34 -3.80
C GLY A 59 -16.25 7.44 -4.09
N GLY A 60 -15.09 7.82 -3.56
CA GLY A 60 -13.86 7.04 -3.67
C GLY A 60 -13.96 5.68 -2.98
N MET A 61 -14.53 5.63 -1.77
CA MET A 61 -14.74 4.39 -1.03
C MET A 61 -15.70 3.45 -1.77
N VAL A 62 -16.86 3.95 -2.21
CA VAL A 62 -17.85 3.16 -2.95
C VAL A 62 -17.21 2.58 -4.21
N THR A 63 -16.55 3.42 -5.00
CA THR A 63 -15.97 2.97 -6.27
C THR A 63 -14.79 2.03 -6.07
N GLY A 64 -13.91 2.32 -5.10
CA GLY A 64 -12.82 1.44 -4.73
C GLY A 64 -13.31 0.07 -4.27
N VAL A 65 -14.33 0.02 -3.42
CA VAL A 65 -14.93 -1.25 -2.96
C VAL A 65 -15.57 -2.00 -4.13
N VAL A 66 -16.35 -1.33 -4.97
CA VAL A 66 -16.99 -1.96 -6.14
C VAL A 66 -15.93 -2.55 -7.07
N VAL A 67 -14.92 -1.78 -7.44
CA VAL A 67 -13.84 -2.24 -8.32
C VAL A 67 -13.08 -3.40 -7.68
N ALA A 68 -12.77 -3.32 -6.38
CA ALA A 68 -12.05 -4.38 -5.70
C ALA A 68 -12.85 -5.67 -5.59
N LEU A 69 -14.14 -5.60 -5.31
CA LEU A 69 -15.02 -6.77 -5.25
C LEU A 69 -15.23 -7.39 -6.62
N LEU A 70 -15.43 -6.59 -7.67
CA LEU A 70 -15.57 -7.09 -9.04
C LEU A 70 -14.29 -7.78 -9.52
N ALA A 71 -13.13 -7.16 -9.29
CA ALA A 71 -11.84 -7.74 -9.62
C ALA A 71 -11.59 -9.05 -8.85
N ALA A 72 -11.89 -9.08 -7.55
CA ALA A 72 -11.77 -10.28 -6.74
C ALA A 72 -12.74 -11.39 -7.17
N ALA A 73 -13.97 -11.05 -7.55
CA ALA A 73 -14.96 -12.02 -8.04
C ALA A 73 -14.51 -12.63 -9.36
N VAL A 74 -14.05 -11.82 -10.32
CA VAL A 74 -13.55 -12.30 -11.61
C VAL A 74 -12.31 -13.17 -11.45
N ALA A 75 -11.36 -12.77 -10.59
CA ALA A 75 -10.16 -13.56 -10.28
C ALA A 75 -10.48 -14.92 -9.64
N ARG A 76 -11.65 -15.06 -9.01
CA ARG A 76 -12.11 -16.32 -8.40
C ARG A 76 -12.87 -17.21 -9.38
N LEU A 77 -13.64 -16.61 -10.28
CA LEU A 77 -14.45 -17.32 -11.26
C LEU A 77 -13.64 -17.73 -12.49
N THR A 78 -12.53 -17.05 -12.75
CA THR A 78 -11.69 -17.22 -13.95
C THR A 78 -10.33 -17.79 -13.53
N PRO A 79 -9.62 -18.55 -14.39
CA PRO A 79 -8.21 -18.94 -14.18
C PRO A 79 -7.22 -17.75 -14.19
N GLN A 80 -7.71 -16.52 -14.21
CA GLN A 80 -6.91 -15.31 -14.30
C GLN A 80 -6.29 -14.97 -12.95
N ARG A 81 -5.04 -14.52 -12.97
CA ARG A 81 -4.37 -14.05 -11.74
C ARG A 81 -5.10 -12.83 -11.18
N GLU A 82 -5.12 -12.74 -9.85
CA GLU A 82 -5.76 -11.66 -9.12
C GLU A 82 -5.24 -10.29 -9.58
N ASP A 83 -3.92 -10.12 -9.67
CA ASP A 83 -3.29 -8.88 -10.15
C ASP A 83 -3.73 -8.48 -11.56
N ALA A 84 -3.95 -9.46 -12.46
CA ALA A 84 -4.35 -9.19 -13.83
C ALA A 84 -5.83 -8.76 -13.91
N SER A 85 -6.68 -9.33 -13.05
CA SER A 85 -8.08 -8.91 -12.94
C SER A 85 -8.15 -7.49 -12.39
N PHE A 86 -7.42 -7.21 -11.31
CA PHE A 86 -7.27 -5.84 -10.79
C PHE A 86 -6.77 -4.87 -11.85
N ALA A 87 -5.80 -5.30 -12.67
CA ALA A 87 -5.26 -4.50 -13.75
C ALA A 87 -6.32 -4.05 -14.77
N ALA A 88 -7.12 -5.00 -15.26
CA ALA A 88 -8.18 -4.72 -16.22
C ALA A 88 -9.25 -3.78 -15.62
N PHE A 89 -9.71 -4.08 -14.41
CA PHE A 89 -10.77 -3.29 -13.78
C PHE A 89 -10.31 -1.87 -13.41
N TYR A 90 -9.07 -1.67 -12.93
CA TYR A 90 -8.60 -0.31 -12.65
C TYR A 90 -8.44 0.50 -13.94
N LEU A 91 -7.96 -0.10 -15.05
CA LEU A 91 -7.78 0.61 -16.32
C LEU A 91 -9.12 1.11 -16.87
N VAL A 92 -10.15 0.27 -16.81
CA VAL A 92 -11.53 0.65 -17.19
C VAL A 92 -12.04 1.77 -16.27
N SER A 93 -11.87 1.62 -14.96
CA SER A 93 -12.26 2.61 -13.96
C SER A 93 -11.57 3.96 -14.21
N LEU A 94 -10.26 3.95 -14.43
CA LEU A 94 -9.46 5.13 -14.75
C LEU A 94 -9.95 5.81 -16.03
N GLY A 95 -10.20 5.04 -17.09
CA GLY A 95 -10.74 5.56 -18.34
C GLY A 95 -12.09 6.28 -18.15
N VAL A 96 -12.98 5.69 -17.35
CA VAL A 96 -14.27 6.31 -16.98
C VAL A 96 -14.04 7.59 -16.17
N GLY A 97 -13.15 7.57 -15.19
CA GLY A 97 -12.84 8.74 -14.36
C GLY A 97 -12.29 9.91 -15.19
N VAL A 98 -11.31 9.63 -16.04
CA VAL A 98 -10.71 10.64 -16.93
C VAL A 98 -11.74 11.19 -17.93
N LEU A 99 -12.62 10.34 -18.47
CA LEU A 99 -13.70 10.78 -19.36
C LEU A 99 -14.67 11.74 -18.65
N LEU A 100 -15.12 11.39 -17.43
CA LEU A 100 -16.01 12.23 -16.63
C LEU A 100 -15.41 13.61 -16.35
N ILE A 101 -14.12 13.63 -16.04
CA ILE A 101 -13.34 14.85 -15.80
C ILE A 101 -13.23 15.69 -17.08
N SER A 102 -12.85 15.04 -18.19
CA SER A 102 -12.57 15.70 -19.46
C SER A 102 -13.80 16.45 -20.00
N LEU A 103 -15.00 15.89 -19.81
CA LEU A 103 -16.26 16.51 -20.22
C LEU A 103 -16.58 17.83 -19.48
N ARG A 104 -15.95 18.11 -18.34
CA ARG A 104 -16.22 19.29 -17.50
C ARG A 104 -15.10 20.34 -17.49
N GLY A 105 -13.93 20.05 -18.07
CA GLY A 105 -12.87 21.04 -18.34
C GLY A 105 -11.96 21.48 -17.18
N SER A 106 -12.15 21.00 -15.94
CA SER A 106 -11.30 21.38 -14.79
C SER A 106 -10.10 20.44 -14.60
N ASN A 107 -9.07 20.57 -15.42
CA ASN A 107 -7.84 19.76 -15.32
C ASN A 107 -6.92 20.19 -14.16
N MET A 108 -7.01 21.45 -13.69
CA MET A 108 -6.06 22.01 -12.71
C MET A 108 -6.39 21.68 -11.23
N GLU A 109 -7.64 21.42 -10.88
CA GLU A 109 -8.01 21.06 -9.49
C GLU A 109 -7.65 19.61 -9.15
N LEU A 110 -7.60 18.72 -10.14
CA LEU A 110 -7.26 17.30 -9.92
C LEU A 110 -5.81 17.09 -9.51
N LEU A 111 -4.88 17.90 -10.02
CA LEU A 111 -3.49 17.82 -9.59
C LEU A 111 -3.38 18.17 -8.10
N HIS A 112 -4.12 19.17 -7.61
CA HIS A 112 -4.14 19.50 -6.18
C HIS A 112 -4.78 18.40 -5.32
N VAL A 113 -5.83 17.74 -5.82
CA VAL A 113 -6.47 16.61 -5.12
C VAL A 113 -5.61 15.34 -5.14
N LEU A 114 -4.92 15.04 -6.24
CA LEU A 114 -4.08 13.83 -6.35
C LEU A 114 -2.77 13.94 -5.56
N PHE A 115 -2.17 15.14 -5.54
CA PHE A 115 -0.90 15.37 -4.86
C PHE A 115 -1.05 15.71 -3.38
N GLY A 116 -2.20 16.23 -2.96
CA GLY A 116 -2.53 16.53 -1.56
C GLY A 116 -1.62 17.61 -0.96
N THR A 117 -2.21 18.66 -0.39
CA THR A 117 -1.43 19.63 0.37
C THR A 117 -1.25 19.15 1.82
N VAL A 118 -0.17 18.43 2.10
CA VAL A 118 0.21 17.99 3.48
C VAL A 118 0.29 19.16 4.47
N LEU A 119 0.48 20.38 3.96
CA LEU A 119 0.56 21.62 4.75
C LEU A 119 -0.81 22.16 5.19
N GLY A 120 -1.92 21.68 4.61
CA GLY A 120 -3.30 22.07 4.93
C GLY A 120 -4.08 21.01 5.71
N LEU A 121 -3.42 20.27 6.62
CA LEU A 121 -4.13 19.29 7.45
C LEU A 121 -5.10 19.97 8.43
N ASP A 122 -6.38 19.88 8.11
CA ASP A 122 -7.48 20.21 9.02
C ASP A 122 -7.68 19.13 10.08
N ASP A 123 -8.27 19.51 11.22
CA ASP A 123 -8.50 18.57 12.32
C ASP A 123 -9.46 17.43 11.90
N ALA A 124 -10.40 17.69 10.99
CA ALA A 124 -11.29 16.68 10.43
C ALA A 124 -10.54 15.61 9.61
N ALA A 125 -9.55 16.02 8.82
CA ALA A 125 -8.71 15.12 8.03
C ALA A 125 -7.83 14.24 8.92
N LEU A 126 -7.25 14.83 9.97
CA LEU A 126 -6.46 14.08 10.96
C LEU A 126 -7.31 13.06 11.71
N LEU A 127 -8.54 13.45 12.09
CA LEU A 127 -9.49 12.58 12.79
C LEU A 127 -9.91 11.41 11.88
N LEU A 128 -10.18 11.67 10.59
CA LEU A 128 -10.48 10.64 9.60
C LEU A 128 -9.35 9.60 9.49
N VAL A 129 -8.09 10.04 9.33
CA VAL A 129 -6.94 9.11 9.23
C VAL A 129 -6.71 8.36 10.54
N SER A 130 -6.89 9.01 11.68
CA SER A 130 -6.72 8.38 12.99
C SER A 130 -7.77 7.28 13.24
N ILE A 131 -9.05 7.56 12.95
CA ILE A 131 -10.13 6.57 13.07
C ILE A 131 -9.90 5.42 12.09
N THR A 132 -9.67 5.71 10.81
CA THR A 132 -9.51 4.67 9.78
C THR A 132 -8.27 3.80 10.03
N SER A 133 -7.16 4.38 10.48
CA SER A 133 -5.97 3.64 10.90
C SER A 133 -6.25 2.75 12.11
N SER A 134 -6.92 3.28 13.14
CA SER A 134 -7.29 2.52 14.35
C SER A 134 -8.22 1.36 14.03
N VAL A 135 -9.27 1.60 13.23
CA VAL A 135 -10.20 0.56 12.76
C VAL A 135 -9.46 -0.50 11.95
N THR A 136 -8.55 -0.08 11.07
CA THR A 136 -7.76 -0.99 10.24
C THR A 136 -6.86 -1.88 11.09
N LEU A 137 -6.15 -1.32 12.06
CA LEU A 137 -5.29 -2.07 12.97
C LEU A 137 -6.08 -3.05 13.83
N LEU A 138 -7.21 -2.62 14.40
CA LEU A 138 -8.07 -3.48 15.20
C LEU A 138 -8.66 -4.62 14.38
N ALA A 139 -9.21 -4.30 13.19
CA ALA A 139 -9.75 -5.31 12.30
C ALA A 139 -8.66 -6.29 11.85
N LEU A 140 -7.47 -5.78 11.51
CA LEU A 140 -6.32 -6.61 11.12
C LEU A 140 -5.87 -7.52 12.26
N ALA A 141 -5.88 -7.04 13.52
CA ALA A 141 -5.58 -7.86 14.69
C ALA A 141 -6.59 -8.99 14.89
N ILE A 142 -7.88 -8.73 14.67
CA ILE A 142 -8.94 -9.74 14.76
C ILE A 142 -8.79 -10.79 13.65
N ILE A 143 -8.51 -10.37 12.41
CA ILE A 143 -8.39 -11.29 11.27
C ILE A 143 -6.97 -11.81 11.04
N PHE A 144 -6.03 -11.50 11.91
CA PHE A 144 -4.61 -11.83 11.73
C PHE A 144 -4.40 -13.33 11.52
N ARG A 145 -5.02 -14.18 12.37
CA ARG A 145 -4.90 -15.64 12.29
C ARG A 145 -5.39 -16.21 10.95
N PRO A 146 -6.64 -15.98 10.53
CA PRO A 146 -7.10 -16.51 9.26
C PRO A 146 -6.38 -15.88 8.06
N LEU A 147 -5.93 -14.63 8.14
CA LEU A 147 -5.21 -13.97 7.07
C LEU A 147 -3.81 -14.58 6.85
N VAL A 148 -3.09 -14.91 7.92
CA VAL A 148 -1.80 -15.61 7.84
C VAL A 148 -2.00 -17.03 7.28
N LEU A 149 -3.02 -17.74 7.73
CA LEU A 149 -3.36 -19.07 7.21
C LEU A 149 -3.70 -19.03 5.72
N GLU A 150 -4.48 -18.05 5.27
CA GLU A 150 -4.81 -17.86 3.85
C GLU A 150 -3.56 -17.58 2.99
N CYS A 151 -2.57 -16.85 3.53
CA CYS A 151 -1.32 -16.56 2.83
C CYS A 151 -0.38 -17.78 2.73
N MET A 152 -0.39 -18.66 3.72
CA MET A 152 0.53 -19.81 3.80
C MET A 152 -0.06 -21.06 3.14
N ASP A 153 -1.34 -21.34 3.39
CA ASP A 153 -2.03 -22.51 2.84
C ASP A 153 -3.51 -22.20 2.54
N PRO A 154 -3.81 -21.68 1.33
CA PRO A 154 -5.18 -21.38 0.92
C PRO A 154 -6.03 -22.64 0.68
N LEU A 155 -5.41 -23.81 0.48
CA LEU A 155 -6.14 -25.07 0.26
C LEU A 155 -6.63 -25.64 1.59
N PHE A 156 -5.76 -25.66 2.60
CA PHE A 156 -6.11 -26.08 3.96
C PHE A 156 -7.20 -25.20 4.56
N LEU A 157 -7.11 -23.87 4.39
CA LEU A 157 -8.13 -22.98 4.90
C LEU A 157 -9.50 -23.26 4.24
N ARG A 158 -9.54 -23.58 2.94
CA ARG A 158 -10.79 -23.91 2.22
C ARG A 158 -11.39 -25.25 2.66
N SER A 159 -10.57 -26.23 3.06
CA SER A 159 -11.04 -27.52 3.56
C SER A 159 -11.55 -27.45 5.00
N GLU A 160 -10.90 -26.66 5.85
CA GLU A 160 -11.22 -26.56 7.28
C GLU A 160 -12.26 -25.47 7.60
N SER A 161 -12.35 -24.40 6.79
CA SER A 161 -13.22 -23.27 7.09
C SER A 161 -13.72 -22.52 5.85
N ARG A 162 -14.99 -22.10 5.88
CA ARG A 162 -15.57 -21.25 4.84
C ARG A 162 -15.11 -19.78 4.91
N MET A 163 -14.20 -19.44 5.83
CA MET A 163 -13.80 -18.06 6.11
C MET A 163 -12.84 -17.43 5.10
N GLY A 164 -12.15 -18.21 4.24
CA GLY A 164 -11.17 -17.66 3.29
C GLY A 164 -11.71 -16.53 2.40
N PRO A 165 -12.81 -16.73 1.66
CA PRO A 165 -13.41 -15.66 0.86
C PRO A 165 -13.77 -14.41 1.65
N ILE A 166 -14.23 -14.57 2.90
CA ILE A 166 -14.65 -13.47 3.77
C ILE A 166 -13.44 -12.66 4.22
N VAL A 167 -12.37 -13.34 4.64
CA VAL A 167 -11.13 -12.71 5.12
C VAL A 167 -10.46 -11.94 4.01
N HIS A 168 -10.42 -12.51 2.81
CA HIS A 168 -9.94 -11.83 1.62
C HIS A 168 -10.72 -10.54 1.31
N VAL A 169 -12.05 -10.62 1.25
CA VAL A 169 -12.90 -9.44 1.02
C VAL A 169 -12.70 -8.39 2.11
N LEU A 170 -12.63 -8.80 3.38
CA LEU A 170 -12.39 -7.89 4.48
C LEU A 170 -11.02 -7.22 4.38
N PHE A 171 -9.97 -7.95 4.00
CA PHE A 171 -8.65 -7.39 3.74
C PHE A 171 -8.70 -6.34 2.61
N LEU A 172 -9.42 -6.61 1.52
CA LEU A 172 -9.62 -5.64 0.44
C LEU A 172 -10.35 -4.38 0.92
N LEU A 173 -11.38 -4.54 1.76
CA LEU A 173 -12.11 -3.41 2.34
C LEU A 173 -11.21 -2.54 3.22
N LEU A 174 -10.39 -3.16 4.08
CA LEU A 174 -9.42 -2.46 4.93
C LEU A 174 -8.37 -1.71 4.11
N LEU A 175 -7.91 -2.33 3.02
CA LEU A 175 -6.99 -1.72 2.08
C LEU A 175 -7.61 -0.51 1.39
N VAL A 176 -8.81 -0.64 0.82
CA VAL A 176 -9.52 0.48 0.16
C VAL A 176 -9.74 1.61 1.17
N MET A 177 -10.21 1.29 2.38
CA MET A 177 -10.45 2.27 3.44
C MET A 177 -9.18 3.05 3.80
N THR A 178 -8.06 2.36 3.99
CA THR A 178 -6.77 2.98 4.33
C THR A 178 -6.25 3.84 3.16
N LEU A 179 -6.39 3.36 1.92
CA LEU A 179 -5.97 4.10 0.73
C LEU A 179 -6.79 5.39 0.57
N VAL A 180 -8.12 5.30 0.59
CA VAL A 180 -9.02 6.47 0.44
C VAL A 180 -8.75 7.51 1.53
N ALA A 181 -8.65 7.08 2.80
CA ALA A 181 -8.37 7.97 3.91
C ALA A 181 -6.99 8.63 3.79
N GLY A 182 -5.97 7.86 3.40
CA GLY A 182 -4.62 8.39 3.23
C GLY A 182 -4.51 9.37 2.05
N PHE A 183 -5.18 9.10 0.93
CA PHE A 183 -5.09 9.92 -0.29
C PHE A 183 -5.57 11.34 -0.05
N GLN A 184 -6.67 11.48 0.69
CA GLN A 184 -7.26 12.78 0.99
C GLN A 184 -6.31 13.69 1.79
N VAL A 185 -5.46 13.08 2.63
CA VAL A 185 -4.67 13.79 3.63
C VAL A 185 -3.23 13.98 3.19
N LEU A 186 -2.67 12.98 2.51
CA LEU A 186 -1.23 12.88 2.26
C LEU A 186 -0.88 12.72 0.77
N GLY A 187 -1.88 12.50 -0.08
CA GLY A 187 -1.72 12.27 -1.51
C GLY A 187 -1.44 10.81 -1.86
N THR A 188 -1.80 10.43 -3.08
CA THR A 188 -1.79 9.04 -3.57
C THR A 188 -0.42 8.38 -3.50
N LEU A 189 0.60 9.06 -4.03
CA LEU A 189 1.99 8.59 -4.06
C LEU A 189 2.54 8.27 -2.67
N MET A 190 2.22 9.09 -1.68
CA MET A 190 2.78 8.93 -0.34
C MET A 190 2.23 7.69 0.35
N VAL A 191 0.92 7.46 0.25
CA VAL A 191 0.27 6.31 0.86
C VAL A 191 0.80 5.02 0.27
N VAL A 192 0.85 4.91 -1.06
CA VAL A 192 1.35 3.72 -1.75
C VAL A 192 2.83 3.49 -1.43
N GLY A 193 3.64 4.56 -1.42
CA GLY A 193 5.06 4.49 -1.07
C GLY A 193 5.31 4.01 0.36
N ILE A 194 4.63 4.59 1.35
CA ILE A 194 4.73 4.20 2.78
C ILE A 194 4.18 2.80 3.02
N MET A 195 3.19 2.36 2.23
CA MET A 195 2.67 1.01 2.32
C MET A 195 3.68 -0.02 1.78
N MET A 196 4.29 0.25 0.62
CA MET A 196 5.10 -0.74 -0.10
C MET A 196 6.58 -0.75 0.26
N LEU A 197 7.24 0.42 0.28
CA LEU A 197 8.69 0.51 0.45
C LEU A 197 9.18 -0.05 1.80
N PRO A 198 8.64 0.36 2.96
CA PRO A 198 9.10 -0.19 4.23
C PRO A 198 8.65 -1.64 4.44
N ALA A 199 7.54 -2.07 3.85
CA ALA A 199 7.14 -3.48 3.86
C ALA A 199 8.11 -4.35 3.03
N ALA A 200 8.55 -3.86 1.87
CA ALA A 200 9.55 -4.53 1.04
C ALA A 200 10.93 -4.54 1.72
N ALA A 201 11.29 -3.44 2.39
CA ALA A 201 12.51 -3.35 3.20
C ALA A 201 12.49 -4.37 4.35
N ALA A 202 11.39 -4.44 5.12
CA ALA A 202 11.25 -5.30 6.28
C ALA A 202 11.44 -6.80 5.96
N ARG A 203 11.11 -7.24 4.74
CA ARG A 203 11.31 -8.62 4.30
C ARG A 203 12.76 -9.08 4.30
N PHE A 204 13.72 -8.17 4.14
CA PHE A 204 15.14 -8.51 4.16
C PHE A 204 15.72 -8.69 5.58
N TRP A 205 14.98 -8.25 6.60
CA TRP A 205 15.44 -8.22 7.98
C TRP A 205 14.74 -9.25 8.86
N ALA A 206 13.42 -9.43 8.69
CA ALA A 206 12.64 -10.34 9.52
C ALA A 206 12.07 -11.53 8.71
N VAL A 207 12.13 -12.72 9.33
CA VAL A 207 11.54 -13.96 8.80
C VAL A 207 10.08 -14.14 9.27
N SER A 208 9.75 -13.65 10.47
CA SER A 208 8.38 -13.74 11.01
C SER A 208 7.48 -12.63 10.46
N VAL A 209 6.22 -12.96 10.16
CA VAL A 209 5.22 -11.99 9.66
C VAL A 209 5.04 -10.83 10.65
N VAL A 210 4.97 -11.14 11.95
CA VAL A 210 4.86 -10.12 13.01
C VAL A 210 6.07 -9.20 13.04
N GLY A 211 7.29 -9.76 12.89
CA GLY A 211 8.51 -8.97 12.80
C GLY A 211 8.54 -8.07 11.57
N GLN A 212 8.07 -8.57 10.43
CA GLN A 212 7.95 -7.77 9.21
C GLN A 212 6.96 -6.62 9.37
N MET A 213 5.80 -6.86 9.99
CA MET A 213 4.79 -5.83 10.25
C MET A 213 5.34 -4.72 11.17
N ALA A 214 6.00 -5.11 12.26
CA ALA A 214 6.59 -4.16 13.21
C ALA A 214 7.70 -3.31 12.56
N LEU A 215 8.58 -3.95 11.78
CA LEU A 215 9.64 -3.24 11.05
C LEU A 215 9.09 -2.34 9.94
N ALA A 216 8.04 -2.78 9.23
CA ALA A 216 7.40 -1.96 8.20
C ALA A 216 6.77 -0.71 8.80
N ALA A 217 6.05 -0.86 9.92
CA ALA A 217 5.45 0.26 10.64
C ALA A 217 6.53 1.23 11.20
N ALA A 218 7.57 0.69 11.84
CA ALA A 218 8.67 1.49 12.37
C ALA A 218 9.45 2.20 11.25
N GLY A 219 9.75 1.51 10.16
CA GLY A 219 10.41 2.06 8.98
C GLY A 219 9.59 3.16 8.31
N GLY A 220 8.27 2.98 8.19
CA GLY A 220 7.36 4.00 7.68
C GLY A 220 7.28 5.24 8.58
N ALA A 221 7.25 5.07 9.90
CA ALA A 221 7.27 6.16 10.86
C ALA A 221 8.60 6.93 10.83
N LEU A 222 9.73 6.22 10.76
CA LEU A 222 11.07 6.81 10.64
C LEU A 222 11.23 7.58 9.32
N ALA A 223 10.79 6.99 8.19
CA ALA A 223 10.79 7.66 6.90
C ALA A 223 9.93 8.93 6.90
N SER A 224 8.76 8.87 7.55
CA SER A 224 7.87 10.02 7.67
C SER A 224 8.50 11.14 8.49
N TYR A 225 9.12 10.82 9.63
CA TYR A 225 9.83 11.79 10.45
C TYR A 225 11.01 12.42 9.71
N ALA A 226 11.89 11.60 9.12
CA ALA A 226 13.05 12.07 8.38
C ALA A 226 12.66 12.91 7.14
N GLY A 227 11.65 12.46 6.39
CA GLY A 227 11.16 13.15 5.20
C GLY A 227 10.49 14.49 5.52
N LEU A 228 9.72 14.57 6.63
CA LEU A 228 9.15 15.83 7.11
C LEU A 228 10.23 16.81 7.56
N LEU A 229 11.26 16.32 8.25
CA LEU A 229 12.40 17.15 8.67
C LEU A 229 13.17 17.67 7.46
N PHE A 230 13.42 16.81 6.46
CA PHE A 230 14.08 17.21 5.21
C PHE A 230 13.23 18.23 4.44
N SER A 231 11.92 18.02 4.36
CA SER A 231 10.96 18.96 3.77
C SER A 231 10.99 20.32 4.46
N TYR A 232 11.18 20.37 5.78
CA TYR A 232 11.33 21.62 6.53
C TYR A 232 12.55 22.44 6.07
N TYR A 233 13.71 21.80 6.00
CA TYR A 233 14.97 22.51 5.74
C TYR A 233 15.19 22.81 4.26
N ALA A 234 14.79 21.89 3.37
CA ALA A 234 14.98 22.04 1.93
C ALA A 234 13.80 22.74 1.23
N ASN A 235 12.74 23.09 1.96
CA ASN A 235 11.51 23.72 1.45
C ASN A 235 10.90 22.95 0.25
N VAL A 236 11.04 21.62 0.26
CA VAL A 236 10.50 20.72 -0.77
C VAL A 236 9.15 20.14 -0.34
N PRO A 237 8.29 19.69 -1.28
CA PRO A 237 7.03 19.06 -0.94
C PRO A 237 7.21 17.84 -0.02
N ALA A 238 6.37 17.73 1.01
CA ALA A 238 6.52 16.70 2.05
C ALA A 238 6.35 15.27 1.51
N SER A 239 5.36 15.04 0.63
CA SER A 239 5.06 13.69 0.13
C SER A 239 6.22 13.05 -0.66
N PRO A 240 6.84 13.73 -1.67
CA PRO A 240 8.06 13.23 -2.32
C PRO A 240 9.24 13.06 -1.37
N ALA A 241 9.45 13.97 -0.42
CA ALA A 241 10.55 13.89 0.54
C ALA A 241 10.47 12.60 1.39
N ILE A 242 9.27 12.27 1.88
CA ILE A 242 9.04 11.04 2.65
C ILE A 242 9.28 9.79 1.79
N ILE A 243 8.82 9.78 0.53
CA ILE A 243 9.04 8.65 -0.39
C ILE A 243 10.53 8.46 -0.66
N LEU A 244 11.29 9.54 -0.89
CA LEU A 244 12.74 9.45 -1.09
C LEU A 244 13.45 8.89 0.15
N CYS A 245 13.06 9.33 1.36
CA CYS A 245 13.58 8.76 2.60
C CYS A 245 13.23 7.27 2.74
N ALA A 246 11.99 6.87 2.44
CA ALA A 246 11.58 5.46 2.42
C ALA A 246 12.35 4.64 1.36
N GLY A 247 12.63 5.24 0.21
CA GLY A 247 13.44 4.66 -0.86
C GLY A 247 14.88 4.42 -0.42
N ILE A 248 15.50 5.37 0.27
CA ILE A 248 16.84 5.20 0.86
C ILE A 248 16.85 4.03 1.85
N LEU A 249 15.85 3.94 2.74
CA LEU A 249 15.73 2.80 3.66
C LEU A 249 15.58 1.47 2.92
N TYR A 250 14.84 1.46 1.82
CA TYR A 250 14.69 0.29 0.96
C TYR A 250 16.03 -0.11 0.30
N PHE A 251 16.75 0.83 -0.34
CA PHE A 251 18.05 0.56 -0.96
C PHE A 251 19.10 0.10 0.06
N LEU A 252 19.11 0.69 1.27
CA LEU A 252 19.93 0.22 2.39
C LEU A 252 19.55 -1.20 2.78
N SER A 253 18.25 -1.53 2.84
CA SER A 253 17.80 -2.88 3.20
C SER A 253 18.10 -3.92 2.12
N VAL A 254 18.07 -3.55 0.84
CA VAL A 254 18.44 -4.45 -0.26
C VAL A 254 19.94 -4.73 -0.28
N SER A 255 20.76 -3.71 0.01
CA SER A 255 22.22 -3.85 0.01
C SER A 255 22.75 -4.57 1.26
N LEU A 256 22.21 -4.25 2.44
CA LEU A 256 22.66 -4.77 3.75
C LEU A 256 21.80 -5.94 4.27
N GLY A 257 20.75 -6.33 3.54
CA GLY A 257 19.76 -7.30 3.97
C GLY A 257 20.35 -8.63 4.41
N TRP A 258 20.06 -9.02 5.66
CA TRP A 258 20.59 -10.23 6.27
C TRP A 258 19.94 -11.51 5.72
N HIS A 259 18.71 -11.41 5.23
CA HIS A 259 17.95 -12.51 4.63
C HIS A 259 17.67 -12.22 3.15
N GLY A 260 18.58 -12.64 2.27
CA GLY A 260 18.42 -12.51 0.81
C GLY A 260 18.87 -11.18 0.21
N GLY A 261 19.63 -10.37 0.94
CA GLY A 261 20.29 -9.18 0.38
C GLY A 261 21.34 -9.54 -0.67
N LEU A 262 21.62 -8.61 -1.58
CA LEU A 262 22.59 -8.79 -2.68
C LEU A 262 23.96 -9.28 -2.17
N TRP A 263 24.33 -8.86 -0.96
CA TRP A 263 25.57 -9.27 -0.30
C TRP A 263 25.61 -10.77 0.04
N GLN A 264 24.48 -11.35 0.46
CA GLN A 264 24.39 -12.77 0.77
C GLN A 264 24.30 -13.61 -0.51
N VAL A 265 23.57 -13.14 -1.53
CA VAL A 265 23.52 -13.78 -2.85
C VAL A 265 24.89 -13.77 -3.50
N ALA A 266 25.63 -12.67 -3.42
CA ALA A 266 27.01 -12.58 -3.91
C ALA A 266 27.95 -13.53 -3.14
N ARG A 267 27.82 -13.64 -1.80
CA ARG A 267 28.61 -14.60 -1.01
C ARG A 267 28.26 -16.04 -1.33
N GLN A 268 26.99 -16.38 -1.53
CA GLN A 268 26.55 -17.72 -1.91
C GLN A 268 26.98 -18.08 -3.34
N ALA A 269 26.92 -17.14 -4.28
CA ALA A 269 27.43 -17.32 -5.64
C ALA A 269 28.94 -17.58 -5.64
N ARG A 270 29.72 -16.80 -4.88
CA ARG A 270 31.17 -17.02 -4.70
C ARG A 270 31.50 -18.35 -4.02
N ALA A 271 30.72 -18.77 -3.02
CA ALA A 271 30.90 -20.06 -2.36
C ALA A 271 30.56 -21.23 -3.30
N ARG A 272 29.59 -21.05 -4.22
CA ARG A 272 29.18 -22.07 -5.19
C ARG A 272 30.20 -22.21 -6.33
N SER A 273 30.78 -21.11 -6.81
CA SER A 273 31.85 -21.15 -7.82
C SER A 273 33.12 -21.85 -7.29
N LEU A 274 33.47 -21.63 -6.02
CA LEU A 274 34.62 -22.29 -5.37
C LEU A 274 34.40 -23.79 -5.08
N ARG A 275 33.15 -24.26 -5.00
CA ARG A 275 32.84 -25.70 -4.88
C ARG A 275 32.93 -26.43 -6.21
N LEU A 276 32.55 -25.79 -7.31
CA LEU A 276 32.65 -26.37 -8.66
C LEU A 276 34.10 -26.49 -9.13
N SER A 277 34.98 -25.57 -8.72
CA SER A 277 36.42 -25.64 -9.02
C SER A 277 37.19 -26.67 -8.17
N ARG A 278 36.53 -27.37 -7.24
CA ARG A 278 37.11 -28.42 -6.40
C ARG A 278 36.68 -29.84 -6.77
N ILE A 279 35.88 -30.00 -7.83
CA ILE A 279 35.58 -31.33 -8.37
C ILE A 279 36.85 -31.75 -9.14
N PRO A 280 37.62 -32.74 -8.66
CA PRO A 280 38.75 -33.25 -9.42
C PRO A 280 38.18 -33.89 -10.69
N GLU A 281 38.72 -33.54 -11.85
CA GLU A 281 38.55 -34.35 -13.05
C GLU A 281 39.04 -35.75 -12.70
N ARG A 282 38.10 -36.69 -12.70
CA ARG A 282 38.32 -38.07 -12.31
C ARG A 282 38.76 -38.82 -13.55
N ASP A 283 40.06 -38.70 -13.85
CA ASP A 283 40.78 -39.54 -14.81
C ASP A 283 41.57 -40.64 -14.08
#